data_AF-A0AA39N4F0-F1
#
_entry.id   AF-A0AA39N4F0-F1
#
_cell.length_a   1.000
_cell.length_b   1.000
_cell.length_c   1.000
_cell.angle_alpha   90.00
_cell.angle_beta   90.00
_cell.angle_gamma   90.00
#
_symmetry.space_group_name_H-M   'P 1'
#
loop_
_entity.id
_entity.type
_entity.pdbx_description
1 polymer ?
#
loop_
_entity_poly.entity_id
_entity_poly.type
_entity_poly.pdbx_seq_one_letter_code
_entity_poly.pdbx_strand_id
1 'polypeptide(L)'
;MDGALDEGNETPRWPSLYNPNLEFFDIQHSPPRQPGATYLYHYDDIFSFTLYWTLVFYTPIFLCCGALAFLNISFPPKPAYEPLPSTEEYPLVSLKLQPRARKPNEKRSRVTFALIVFLMFLAMSVIGAVFGSTVMSLVVFGLFRAGKYNMSTWVPFVSAAVLVLVGLLNVWPSVIYII
;
A
#
# COMPACT_ATOMS: atom_id res chain seq x y z
N MET A 1 36.68 27.19 -16.17
CA MET A 1 36.63 25.75 -16.48
C MET A 1 36.21 25.01 -15.20
N ASP A 2 35.13 25.48 -14.56
CA ASP A 2 34.84 25.19 -13.14
C ASP A 2 33.45 24.57 -12.92
N GLY A 3 32.69 24.35 -14.00
CA GLY A 3 31.32 23.80 -13.93
C GLY A 3 31.23 22.27 -13.95
N ALA A 4 32.34 21.54 -14.13
CA ALA A 4 32.32 20.09 -14.33
C ALA A 4 32.52 19.26 -13.05
N LEU A 5 32.79 19.90 -11.90
CA LEU A 5 33.06 19.22 -10.63
C LEU A 5 31.87 19.22 -9.65
N ASP A 6 30.78 19.93 -9.95
CA ASP A 6 29.63 20.06 -9.03
C ASP A 6 28.45 19.12 -9.42
N GLU A 7 28.39 18.64 -10.66
CA GLU A 7 27.26 17.84 -11.16
C GLU A 7 27.18 16.40 -10.58
N GLY A 8 28.21 15.95 -9.87
CA GLY A 8 28.23 14.63 -9.23
C GLY A 8 27.61 14.61 -7.83
N ASN A 9 27.30 15.78 -7.26
CA ASN A 9 26.91 15.93 -5.85
C ASN A 9 25.47 16.47 -5.67
N GLU A 10 24.74 16.72 -6.77
CA GLU A 10 23.36 17.19 -6.68
C GLU A 10 22.41 16.02 -6.37
N THR A 11 21.87 16.00 -5.16
CA THR A 11 20.78 15.10 -4.75
C THR A 11 19.45 15.61 -5.30
N PRO A 12 18.80 14.91 -6.23
CA PRO A 12 17.57 15.39 -6.84
C PRO A 12 16.40 15.36 -5.86
N ARG A 13 15.57 16.41 -5.86
CA ARG A 13 14.37 16.47 -5.00
C ARG A 13 13.28 15.57 -5.56
N TRP A 14 12.70 14.72 -4.71
CA TRP A 14 11.53 13.93 -5.07
C TRP A 14 10.38 14.83 -5.57
N PRO A 15 9.63 14.45 -6.62
CA PRO A 15 9.70 13.18 -7.36
C PRO A 15 10.67 13.15 -8.55
N SER A 16 11.31 14.28 -8.92
CA SER A 16 12.21 14.47 -10.07
C SER A 16 12.00 13.55 -11.29
N LEU A 17 10.75 13.31 -11.66
CA LEU A 17 10.38 12.55 -12.85
C LEU A 17 10.49 13.50 -14.04
N TYR A 18 11.50 13.28 -14.88
CA TYR A 18 11.67 13.99 -16.15
C TYR A 18 10.76 13.37 -17.22
N ASN A 19 10.56 14.05 -18.35
CA ASN A 19 9.67 13.57 -19.41
C ASN A 19 10.06 12.15 -19.89
N PRO A 20 9.13 11.17 -19.86
CA PRO A 20 9.44 9.78 -20.20
C PRO A 20 9.83 9.62 -21.68
N ASN A 21 9.38 10.54 -22.54
CA ASN A 21 9.68 10.49 -23.96
C ASN A 21 11.19 10.55 -24.27
N LEU A 22 11.98 11.17 -23.39
CA LEU A 22 13.44 11.25 -23.52
C LEU A 22 14.09 9.87 -23.36
N GLU A 23 13.58 9.05 -22.41
CA GLU A 23 14.11 7.72 -22.13
C GLU A 23 13.70 6.68 -23.18
N PHE A 24 12.47 6.75 -23.71
CA PHE A 24 11.93 5.69 -24.57
C PHE A 24 12.13 5.92 -26.08
N PHE A 25 12.19 7.16 -26.56
CA PHE A 25 12.20 7.44 -28.00
C PHE A 25 13.56 7.92 -28.54
N ASP A 26 14.46 8.45 -27.70
CA ASP A 26 15.70 9.11 -28.17
C ASP A 26 16.99 8.37 -27.75
N ILE A 27 16.99 7.04 -27.82
CA ILE A 27 18.04 6.18 -27.24
C ILE A 27 19.19 5.92 -28.23
N GLN A 28 18.91 5.91 -29.53
CA GLN A 28 19.85 5.35 -30.51
C GLN A 28 21.02 6.29 -30.87
N HIS A 29 20.86 7.60 -30.68
CA HIS A 29 21.86 8.62 -31.06
C HIS A 29 22.21 9.62 -29.95
N SER A 30 21.68 9.41 -28.74
CA SER A 30 21.91 10.31 -27.62
C SER A 30 23.15 9.93 -26.80
N PRO A 31 23.84 10.91 -26.20
CA PRO A 31 24.93 10.65 -25.28
C PRO A 31 24.46 9.87 -24.03
N PRO A 32 25.38 9.19 -23.30
CA PRO A 32 25.06 8.39 -22.11
C PRO A 32 24.38 9.16 -20.96
N ARG A 33 24.46 10.50 -20.99
CA ARG A 33 23.70 11.41 -20.14
C ARG A 33 22.82 12.25 -21.06
N GLN A 34 21.50 12.12 -20.92
CA GLN A 34 20.57 12.92 -21.70
C GLN A 34 20.41 14.31 -21.08
N PRO A 35 20.49 15.40 -21.89
CA PRO A 35 20.26 16.75 -21.38
C PRO A 35 18.81 16.89 -20.91
N GLY A 36 18.62 17.11 -19.61
CA GLY A 36 17.31 17.19 -18.96
C GLY A 36 16.84 15.91 -18.26
N ALA A 37 17.60 14.80 -18.36
CA ALA A 37 17.39 13.62 -17.53
C ALA A 37 18.04 13.79 -16.17
N THR A 38 17.39 13.26 -15.13
CA THR A 38 17.87 13.29 -13.75
C THR A 38 18.23 11.88 -13.30
N TYR A 39 19.41 11.72 -12.72
CA TYR A 39 19.96 10.42 -12.33
C TYR A 39 20.22 10.34 -10.83
N LEU A 40 20.17 9.12 -10.31
CA LEU A 40 20.38 8.78 -8.90
C LEU A 40 21.71 8.03 -8.76
N TYR A 41 22.52 8.45 -7.79
CA TYR A 41 23.82 7.85 -7.51
C TYR A 41 23.94 7.37 -6.06
N HIS A 42 23.29 8.06 -5.13
CA HIS A 42 23.32 7.75 -3.71
C HIS A 42 22.26 6.71 -3.36
N TYR A 43 22.63 5.77 -2.51
CA TYR A 43 21.71 4.73 -2.02
C TYR A 43 20.51 5.34 -1.26
N ASP A 44 20.75 6.37 -0.45
CA ASP A 44 19.71 7.01 0.36
C ASP A 44 18.60 7.63 -0.51
N ASP A 45 18.98 8.22 -1.65
CA ASP A 45 18.02 8.76 -2.63
C ASP A 45 17.26 7.62 -3.30
N ILE A 46 17.95 6.56 -3.73
CA ILE A 46 17.33 5.39 -4.37
C ILE A 46 16.30 4.74 -3.44
N PHE A 47 16.65 4.56 -2.18
CA PHE A 47 15.75 4.03 -1.15
C PHE A 47 14.54 4.94 -0.96
N SER A 48 14.76 6.24 -0.73
CA SER A 48 13.68 7.21 -0.48
C SER A 48 12.71 7.29 -1.64
N PHE A 49 13.22 7.31 -2.87
CA PHE A 49 12.38 7.30 -4.08
C PHE A 49 11.57 6.01 -4.19
N THR A 50 12.21 4.85 -3.97
CA THR A 50 11.52 3.55 -4.02
C THR A 50 10.45 3.46 -2.94
N LEU A 51 10.75 3.93 -1.73
CA LEU A 51 9.83 3.94 -0.60
C LEU A 51 8.63 4.85 -0.83
N TYR A 52 8.83 6.08 -1.30
CA TYR A 52 7.74 7.01 -1.55
C TYR A 52 6.81 6.50 -2.65
N TRP A 53 7.36 5.99 -3.76
CA TRP A 53 6.53 5.37 -4.80
C TRP A 53 5.79 4.14 -4.32
N THR A 54 6.45 3.29 -3.52
CA THR A 54 5.82 2.12 -2.93
C THR A 54 4.66 2.55 -2.01
N LEU A 55 4.85 3.55 -1.14
CA LEU A 55 3.76 4.08 -0.31
C LEU A 55 2.61 4.63 -1.15
N VAL A 56 2.90 5.43 -2.18
CA VAL A 56 1.88 6.02 -3.06
C VAL A 56 1.01 4.94 -3.73
N PHE A 57 1.59 3.82 -4.16
CA PHE A 57 0.82 2.73 -4.77
C PHE A 57 0.18 1.78 -3.74
N TYR A 58 0.84 1.54 -2.61
CA TYR A 58 0.43 0.52 -1.64
C TYR A 58 -0.59 1.05 -0.64
N THR A 59 -0.42 2.27 -0.13
CA THR A 59 -1.33 2.89 0.84
C THR A 59 -2.78 2.99 0.37
N PRO A 60 -3.13 3.42 -0.86
CA PRO A 60 -4.54 3.51 -1.26
C PRO A 60 -5.25 2.16 -1.29
N ILE A 61 -4.54 1.07 -1.63
CA ILE A 61 -5.11 -0.29 -1.63
C ILE A 61 -5.48 -0.71 -0.20
N PHE A 62 -4.57 -0.48 0.75
CA PHE A 62 -4.81 -0.79 2.17
C PHE A 62 -5.84 0.15 2.80
N LEU A 63 -5.87 1.41 2.37
CA LEU A 63 -6.85 2.39 2.84
C LEU A 63 -8.25 1.99 2.38
N CYS A 64 -8.43 1.60 1.12
CA CYS A 64 -9.70 1.07 0.62
C CYS A 64 -10.11 -0.19 1.39
N CYS A 65 -9.22 -1.14 1.59
CA CYS A 65 -9.50 -2.37 2.35
C CYS A 65 -9.90 -2.06 3.80
N GLY A 66 -9.13 -1.21 4.49
CA GLY A 66 -9.42 -0.78 5.85
C GLY A 66 -10.73 0.00 5.96
N ALA A 67 -11.03 0.87 5.00
CA ALA A 67 -12.29 1.62 4.95
C ALA A 67 -13.49 0.69 4.76
N LEU A 68 -13.39 -0.30 3.86
CA LEU A 68 -14.43 -1.31 3.68
C LEU A 68 -14.64 -2.16 4.94
N ALA A 69 -13.56 -2.61 5.59
CA ALA A 69 -13.65 -3.33 6.86
C ALA A 69 -14.30 -2.49 7.97
N PHE A 70 -13.91 -1.20 8.07
CA PHE A 70 -14.48 -0.26 9.01
C PHE A 70 -16.00 -0.09 8.79
N LEU A 71 -16.43 0.08 7.54
CA LEU A 71 -17.84 0.22 7.18
C LEU A 71 -18.62 -1.07 7.48
N ASN A 72 -18.07 -2.23 7.12
CA ASN A 72 -18.70 -3.53 7.36
C ASN A 72 -18.93 -3.81 8.86
N ILE A 73 -17.95 -3.47 9.71
CA ILE A 73 -18.05 -3.66 11.17
C ILE A 73 -18.98 -2.61 11.82
N SER A 74 -18.95 -1.37 11.32
CA SER A 74 -19.77 -0.28 11.86
C SER A 74 -21.25 -0.46 11.57
N PHE A 75 -21.59 -1.09 10.44
CA PHE A 75 -22.96 -1.30 9.98
C PHE A 75 -23.23 -2.77 9.63
N PRO A 76 -23.27 -3.69 10.62
CA PRO A 76 -23.57 -5.08 10.33
C PRO A 76 -24.98 -5.23 9.74
N PRO A 77 -25.19 -6.06 8.71
CA PRO A 77 -26.51 -6.37 8.20
C PRO A 77 -27.40 -6.87 9.34
N LYS A 78 -28.61 -6.34 9.45
CA LYS A 78 -29.58 -6.89 10.41
C LYS A 78 -29.88 -8.32 9.96
N PRO A 79 -29.80 -9.34 10.83
CA PRO A 79 -30.25 -10.67 10.47
C PRO A 79 -31.70 -10.58 10.00
N ALA A 80 -31.98 -11.06 8.79
CA ALA A 80 -33.33 -11.24 8.31
C ALA A 80 -34.01 -12.20 9.28
N TYR A 81 -34.99 -11.71 10.02
CA TYR A 81 -35.78 -12.55 10.90
C TYR A 81 -36.57 -13.51 10.01
N GLU A 82 -36.17 -14.78 9.98
CA GLU A 82 -36.93 -15.84 9.36
C GLU A 82 -38.14 -16.12 10.26
N PRO A 83 -39.38 -15.90 9.81
CA PRO A 83 -40.56 -16.17 10.63
C PRO A 83 -40.60 -17.67 10.92
N LEU A 84 -40.46 -18.04 12.19
CA LEU A 84 -40.68 -19.41 12.63
C LEU A 84 -42.09 -19.86 12.21
N PRO A 85 -42.27 -21.10 11.73
CA PRO A 85 -43.59 -21.65 11.46
C PRO A 85 -44.39 -21.64 12.77
N SER A 86 -45.56 -21.00 12.73
CA SER A 86 -46.47 -20.84 13.86
C SER A 86 -47.13 -22.18 14.20
N THR A 87 -46.52 -22.93 15.12
CA THR A 87 -47.14 -24.16 15.63
C THR A 87 -46.96 -24.23 17.15
N GLU A 88 -48.10 -24.21 17.83
CA GLU A 88 -48.42 -24.69 19.18
C GLU A 88 -48.04 -23.83 20.40
N GLU A 89 -49.06 -23.62 21.22
CA GLU A 89 -49.07 -22.93 22.51
C GLU A 89 -48.12 -23.59 23.51
N TYR A 90 -47.01 -22.91 23.83
CA TYR A 90 -46.20 -23.28 24.99
C TYR A 90 -46.80 -22.66 26.26
N PRO A 91 -46.92 -23.41 27.37
CA PRO A 91 -47.41 -22.87 28.63
C PRO A 91 -46.47 -21.77 29.14
N LEU A 92 -47.04 -20.58 29.37
CA LEU A 92 -46.34 -19.39 29.84
C LEU A 92 -45.80 -19.60 31.26
N VAL A 93 -44.60 -20.14 31.39
CA VAL A 93 -43.80 -20.00 32.61
C VAL A 93 -43.43 -18.51 32.73
N SER A 94 -44.00 -17.85 33.73
CA SER A 94 -43.68 -16.46 34.09
C SER A 94 -42.22 -16.40 34.53
N LEU A 95 -41.31 -16.14 33.58
CA LEU A 95 -39.91 -15.89 33.87
C LEU A 95 -39.81 -14.58 34.65
N LYS A 96 -39.48 -14.72 35.94
CA LYS A 96 -39.12 -13.65 36.87
C LYS A 96 -38.17 -12.68 36.17
N LEU A 97 -38.63 -11.46 35.92
CA LEU A 97 -37.90 -10.42 35.20
C LEU A 97 -36.60 -10.10 35.96
N GLN A 98 -35.47 -10.68 35.55
CA GLN A 98 -34.16 -10.30 36.08
C GLN A 98 -33.90 -8.82 35.77
N PRO A 99 -33.30 -8.06 36.71
CA PRO A 99 -32.98 -6.66 36.49
C PRO A 99 -31.98 -6.59 35.35
N ARG A 100 -32.45 -6.05 34.22
CA ARG A 100 -31.73 -5.97 32.95
C ARG A 100 -30.39 -5.27 33.21
N ALA A 101 -29.31 -6.06 33.26
CA ALA A 101 -27.96 -5.54 33.32
C ALA A 101 -27.82 -4.47 32.24
N ARG A 102 -27.45 -3.26 32.66
CA ARG A 102 -27.34 -2.07 31.80
C ARG A 102 -26.35 -2.41 30.70
N LYS A 103 -26.84 -2.81 29.52
CA LYS A 103 -26.00 -3.21 28.39
C LYS A 103 -25.02 -2.06 28.14
N PRO A 104 -23.70 -2.24 28.36
CA PRO A 104 -22.74 -1.20 28.04
C PRO A 104 -22.89 -0.89 26.55
N ASN A 105 -23.00 0.39 26.21
CA ASN A 105 -23.31 0.90 24.87
C ASN A 105 -22.59 0.11 23.75
N GLU A 106 -23.28 -0.88 23.17
CA GLU A 106 -22.74 -1.79 22.14
C GLU A 106 -22.21 -1.01 20.91
N LYS A 107 -22.81 0.13 20.61
CA LYS A 107 -22.41 0.98 19.49
C LYS A 107 -21.03 1.63 19.69
N ARG A 108 -20.67 2.01 20.92
CA ARG A 108 -19.39 2.68 21.20
C ARG A 108 -18.21 1.70 21.12
N SER A 109 -18.41 0.45 21.53
CA SER A 109 -17.40 -0.60 21.42
C SER A 109 -17.08 -0.97 19.96
N ARG A 110 -18.11 -0.99 19.09
CA ARG A 110 -17.96 -1.35 17.67
C ARG A 110 -17.12 -0.36 16.88
N VAL A 111 -17.33 0.95 17.10
CA VAL A 111 -16.53 1.99 16.44
C VAL A 111 -15.08 1.93 16.89
N THR A 112 -14.82 1.74 18.18
CA THR A 112 -13.45 1.56 18.69
C THR A 112 -12.77 0.35 18.05
N PHE A 113 -13.46 -0.79 17.96
CA PHE A 113 -12.94 -1.99 17.32
C PHE A 113 -12.66 -1.77 15.82
N ALA A 114 -13.59 -1.16 15.10
CA ALA A 114 -13.42 -0.83 13.69
C ALA A 114 -12.22 0.12 13.45
N LEU A 115 -12.01 1.10 14.34
CA LEU A 115 -10.87 2.02 14.28
C LEU A 115 -9.55 1.27 14.51
N ILE A 116 -9.48 0.35 15.47
CA ILE A 116 -8.28 -0.48 15.70
C ILE A 116 -7.96 -1.29 14.45
N VAL A 117 -8.95 -1.93 13.84
CA VAL A 117 -8.77 -2.69 12.59
C VAL A 117 -8.22 -1.79 11.48
N PHE A 118 -8.82 -0.60 11.29
CA PHE A 118 -8.33 0.37 10.31
C PHE A 118 -6.87 0.78 10.55
N LEU A 119 -6.50 1.08 11.80
CA LEU A 119 -5.12 1.41 12.16
C LEU A 119 -4.16 0.24 11.93
N MET A 120 -4.59 -1.00 12.17
CA MET A 120 -3.79 -2.18 11.86
C MET A 120 -3.53 -2.31 10.35
N PHE A 121 -4.54 -2.06 9.50
CA PHE A 121 -4.34 -2.03 8.05
C PHE A 121 -3.33 -0.96 7.62
N LEU A 122 -3.40 0.24 8.21
CA LEU A 122 -2.41 1.30 7.94
C LEU A 122 -1.00 0.92 8.41
N ALA A 123 -0.88 0.34 9.62
CA ALA A 123 0.41 -0.12 10.13
C ALA A 123 1.00 -1.21 9.23
N MET A 124 0.20 -2.19 8.81
CA MET A 124 0.61 -3.24 7.88
C MET A 124 1.04 -2.67 6.53
N SER A 125 0.37 -1.63 6.03
CA SER A 125 0.76 -0.93 4.80
C SER A 125 2.14 -0.31 4.92
N VAL A 126 2.40 0.44 6.00
CA VAL A 126 3.71 1.09 6.22
C VAL A 126 4.80 0.04 6.37
N ILE A 127 4.56 -1.00 7.17
CA ILE A 127 5.51 -2.09 7.38
C ILE A 127 5.82 -2.77 6.04
N GLY A 128 4.80 -3.17 5.29
CA GLY A 128 4.97 -3.81 3.98
C GLY A 128 5.70 -2.92 2.98
N ALA A 129 5.40 -1.61 2.96
CA ALA A 129 6.09 -0.66 2.11
C ALA A 129 7.57 -0.50 2.47
N VAL A 130 7.92 -0.46 3.77
CA VAL A 130 9.32 -0.39 4.22
C VAL A 130 10.08 -1.65 3.84
N PHE A 131 9.54 -2.84 4.10
CA PHE A 131 10.19 -4.10 3.74
C PHE A 131 10.35 -4.25 2.22
N GLY A 132 9.28 -4.00 1.47
CA GLY A 132 9.30 -4.09 0.01
C GLY A 132 10.26 -3.10 -0.64
N SER A 133 10.28 -1.85 -0.18
CA SER A 133 11.20 -0.83 -0.70
C SER A 133 12.65 -1.07 -0.29
N THR A 134 12.91 -1.60 0.91
CA THR A 134 14.27 -1.96 1.33
C THR A 134 14.85 -3.05 0.43
N VAL A 135 14.10 -4.13 0.20
CA VAL A 135 14.55 -5.22 -0.67
C VAL A 135 14.74 -4.72 -2.10
N MET A 136 13.77 -3.98 -2.66
CA MET A 136 13.89 -3.52 -4.05
C MET A 136 14.99 -2.49 -4.25
N SER A 137 15.17 -1.52 -3.34
CA SER A 137 16.24 -0.53 -3.47
C SER A 137 17.63 -1.17 -3.41
N LEU A 138 17.83 -2.20 -2.58
CA LEU A 138 19.08 -2.97 -2.55
C LEU A 138 19.34 -3.72 -3.86
N VAL A 139 18.32 -4.38 -4.41
CA VAL A 139 18.42 -5.11 -5.68
C VAL A 139 18.77 -4.16 -6.83
N VAL A 140 18.05 -3.04 -6.93
CA VAL A 140 18.25 -2.06 -7.99
C VAL A 140 19.61 -1.36 -7.85
N PHE A 141 19.99 -0.94 -6.64
CA PHE A 141 21.30 -0.36 -6.38
C PHE A 141 22.44 -1.31 -6.76
N GLY A 142 22.35 -2.58 -6.37
CA GLY A 142 23.35 -3.60 -6.73
C GLY A 142 23.46 -3.81 -8.24
N LEU A 143 22.32 -3.89 -8.93
CA LEU A 143 22.27 -4.10 -10.37
C LEU A 143 22.93 -2.96 -11.15
N PHE A 144 22.57 -1.71 -10.85
CA PHE A 144 23.10 -0.54 -11.56
C PHE A 144 24.57 -0.30 -11.23
N ARG A 145 24.98 -0.56 -9.99
CA ARG A 145 26.39 -0.48 -9.58
C ARG A 145 27.25 -1.52 -10.29
N ALA A 146 26.76 -2.74 -10.48
CA ALA A 146 27.46 -3.79 -11.22
C ALA A 146 27.57 -3.47 -12.72
N GLY A 147 26.51 -2.90 -13.30
CA GLY A 147 26.48 -2.48 -14.70
C GLY A 147 27.26 -1.21 -15.02
N LYS A 148 27.75 -0.47 -13.99
CA LYS A 148 28.34 0.88 -14.14
C LYS A 148 27.43 1.83 -14.94
N TYR A 149 26.12 1.66 -14.80
CA TYR A 149 25.11 2.46 -15.50
C TYR A 149 24.60 3.59 -14.61
N ASN A 150 24.21 4.71 -15.24
CA ASN A 150 23.51 5.79 -14.56
C ASN A 150 22.06 5.34 -14.28
N MET A 151 21.60 5.50 -13.04
CA MET A 151 20.27 5.05 -12.66
C MET A 151 19.25 6.18 -12.84
N SER A 152 18.25 5.99 -13.70
CA SER A 152 17.19 6.96 -13.93
C SER A 152 16.19 7.02 -12.76
N THR A 153 15.59 8.20 -12.52
CA THR A 153 14.49 8.39 -11.56
C THR A 153 13.21 7.61 -11.90
N TRP A 154 13.08 7.12 -13.14
CA TRP A 154 12.02 6.21 -13.57
C TRP A 154 12.18 4.80 -13.02
N VAL A 155 13.40 4.37 -12.69
CA VAL A 155 13.68 3.00 -12.25
C VAL A 155 13.02 2.71 -10.89
N PRO A 156 13.16 3.55 -9.84
CA PRO A 156 12.42 3.39 -8.60
C PRO A 156 10.90 3.34 -8.81
N PHE A 157 10.36 4.19 -9.69
CA PHE A 157 8.93 4.22 -10.01
C PHE A 157 8.42 2.90 -10.58
N VAL A 158 9.09 2.38 -11.62
CA VAL A 158 8.72 1.10 -12.25
C VAL A 158 8.90 -0.06 -11.26
N SER A 159 9.98 -0.05 -10.47
CA SER A 159 10.22 -1.09 -9.46
C SER A 159 9.11 -1.15 -8.41
N ALA A 160 8.63 0.00 -7.94
CA ALA A 160 7.51 0.09 -7.01
C ALA A 160 6.19 -0.37 -7.66
N ALA A 161 5.94 0.01 -8.92
CA ALA A 161 4.76 -0.45 -9.66
C ALA A 161 4.76 -1.98 -9.83
N VAL A 162 5.89 -2.57 -10.23
CA VAL A 162 6.05 -4.03 -10.35
C VAL A 162 5.86 -4.70 -8.99
N LEU A 163 6.43 -4.15 -7.92
CA LEU A 163 6.30 -4.68 -6.57
C LEU A 163 4.82 -4.76 -6.13
N VAL A 164 4.05 -3.69 -6.35
CA VAL A 164 2.61 -3.67 -6.02
C VAL A 164 1.82 -4.63 -6.91
N LEU A 165 2.12 -4.69 -8.21
CA LEU A 165 1.47 -5.63 -9.13
C LEU A 165 1.74 -7.08 -8.76
N VAL A 166 2.98 -7.44 -8.41
CA VAL A 166 3.33 -8.77 -7.90
C VAL A 166 2.59 -9.06 -6.60
N GLY A 167 2.48 -8.07 -5.70
CA GLY A 167 1.67 -8.18 -4.49
C GLY A 167 0.21 -8.51 -4.79
N LEU A 168 -0.40 -7.81 -5.76
CA LEU A 168 -1.77 -8.05 -6.19
C LEU A 168 -1.96 -9.42 -6.86
N LEU A 169 -1.00 -9.84 -7.69
CA LEU A 169 -1.02 -11.16 -8.34
C LEU A 169 -0.88 -12.29 -7.32
N ASN A 170 -0.09 -12.12 -6.26
CA ASN A 170 0.06 -13.10 -5.19
C ASN A 170 -1.22 -13.29 -4.36
N VAL A 171 -2.13 -12.31 -4.34
CA VAL A 171 -3.44 -12.45 -3.69
C VAL A 171 -4.37 -13.35 -4.50
N TRP A 172 -4.19 -13.44 -5.82
CA TRP A 172 -5.12 -14.13 -6.71
C TRP A 172 -5.22 -15.65 -6.47
N PRO A 173 -4.11 -16.42 -6.27
CA PRO A 173 -4.20 -17.83 -5.88
C PRO A 173 -5.01 -18.03 -4.60
N SER A 174 -4.84 -17.18 -3.58
CA SER A 174 -5.59 -17.27 -2.32
C SER A 174 -7.10 -17.12 -2.52
N VAL A 175 -7.54 -16.34 -3.51
CA VAL A 175 -8.96 -16.19 -3.84
C VAL A 175 -9.51 -17.44 -4.52
N ILE A 176 -8.73 -18.03 -5.44
CA ILE A 176 -9.15 -19.25 -6.15
C ILE A 176 -9.23 -20.45 -5.21
N TYR A 177 -8.29 -20.57 -4.27
CA TYR A 177 -8.33 -21.67 -3.29
C TYR A 177 -9.47 -21.54 -2.26
N ILE A 178 -10.12 -20.38 -2.19
CA ILE A 178 -11.24 -20.12 -1.27
C ILE A 178 -12.62 -20.41 -1.90
N ILE A 179 -12.71 -20.39 -3.24
CA ILE A 179 -13.93 -20.71 -4.02
C ILE A 179 -13.95 -22.20 -4.36
#